data_AF-A0A4Y9R6L7-F1
#
_entry.id   AF-A0A4Y9R6L7-F1
#
_cell.length_a   1.000
_cell.length_b   1.000
_cell.length_c   1.000
_cell.angle_alpha   90.00
_cell.angle_beta   90.00
_cell.angle_gamma   90.00
#
_symmetry.space_group_name_H-M   'P 1'
#
loop_
_entity.id
_entity.type
_entity.pdbx_description
1 polymer ?
#
loop_
_entity_poly.entity_id
_entity_poly.type
_entity_poly.pdbx_seq_one_letter_code
_entity_poly.pdbx_strand_id
1 'polypeptide(L)'
;IAEKYGDDRRSPIVPADGDLSMEDLIPDEEVVVTITRGGYAKRTKTDLYRVQNRGGKGVRGAALRGDDMVDHMFSTTSHHWILFFTTAGRVYRAKAYQLPEAGRDAKGGHVAGLLSFQPDEQIAQVLAIRDYEQAPYLVLATKKGLVKKTRLEDYNSPRQAGVIAINFRDEDDELIGAELVTPDDDLLLI
;
A
#
# COMPACT_ATOMS: atom_id res chain seq x y z
N ILE A 1 -13.77 -13.13 -60.62
CA ILE A 1 -14.29 -11.81 -60.13
C ILE A 1 -13.27 -11.16 -59.20
N ALA A 2 -12.80 -11.85 -58.14
CA ALA A 2 -11.73 -11.33 -57.27
C ALA A 2 -10.42 -11.02 -58.00
N GLU A 3 -9.98 -11.85 -58.96
CA GLU A 3 -8.79 -11.56 -59.79
C GLU A 3 -8.93 -10.33 -60.70
N LYS A 4 -10.16 -9.90 -60.99
CA LYS A 4 -10.43 -8.81 -61.95
C LYS A 4 -10.71 -7.47 -61.26
N TYR A 5 -11.14 -7.51 -60.01
CA TYR A 5 -11.59 -6.33 -59.26
C TYR A 5 -11.08 -6.27 -57.82
N GLY A 6 -10.18 -7.17 -57.42
CA GLY A 6 -9.56 -7.14 -56.10
C GLY A 6 -8.47 -6.08 -56.03
N ASP A 7 -8.52 -5.25 -54.99
CA ASP A 7 -7.42 -4.38 -54.58
C ASP A 7 -7.03 -4.66 -53.12
N ASP A 8 -5.81 -4.25 -52.76
CA ASP A 8 -5.34 -4.36 -51.39
C ASP A 8 -6.16 -3.49 -50.45
N ARG A 9 -6.33 -3.96 -49.22
CA ARG A 9 -7.04 -3.22 -48.19
C ARG A 9 -6.37 -1.87 -47.95
N ARG A 10 -7.10 -0.79 -48.21
CA ARG A 10 -6.58 0.58 -48.09
C ARG A 10 -6.44 1.07 -46.64
N SER A 11 -7.22 0.51 -45.70
CA SER A 11 -7.17 0.88 -44.28
C SER A 11 -6.37 -0.14 -43.47
N PRO A 12 -5.32 0.27 -42.73
CA PRO A 12 -4.67 -0.61 -41.77
C PRO A 12 -5.63 -0.90 -40.61
N ILE A 13 -5.68 -2.16 -40.16
CA ILE A 13 -6.29 -2.49 -38.88
C ILE A 13 -5.23 -2.18 -37.84
N VAL A 14 -5.36 -1.03 -37.19
CA VAL A 14 -4.54 -0.67 -36.04
C VAL A 14 -5.19 -1.32 -34.81
N PRO A 15 -4.48 -2.17 -34.06
CA PRO A 15 -4.97 -2.65 -32.77
C PRO A 15 -5.30 -1.43 -31.90
N ALA A 16 -6.42 -1.46 -31.16
CA ALA A 16 -6.70 -0.39 -30.21
C ALA A 16 -5.52 -0.24 -29.24
N ASP A 17 -5.11 1.00 -28.96
CA ASP A 17 -4.09 1.31 -27.96
C ASP A 17 -4.59 0.91 -26.57
N GLY A 18 -4.39 -0.36 -26.22
CA GLY A 18 -4.65 -0.92 -24.90
C GLY A 18 -6.12 -0.99 -24.49
N ASP A 19 -6.45 -2.02 -23.70
CA ASP A 19 -7.64 -1.95 -22.86
C ASP A 19 -7.38 -0.95 -21.73
N LEU A 20 -8.32 -0.03 -21.48
CA LEU A 20 -8.27 0.84 -20.30
C LEU A 20 -8.27 -0.02 -19.04
N SER A 21 -7.27 0.16 -18.18
CA SER A 21 -7.25 -0.48 -16.87
C SER A 21 -8.23 0.22 -15.93
N MET A 22 -8.67 -0.46 -14.86
CA MET A 22 -9.47 0.22 -13.84
C MET A 22 -8.73 1.38 -13.18
N GLU A 23 -7.39 1.35 -13.15
CA GLU A 23 -6.57 2.43 -12.61
C GLU A 23 -6.66 3.70 -13.47
N ASP A 24 -6.76 3.57 -14.80
CA ASP A 24 -6.90 4.71 -15.73
C ASP A 24 -8.22 5.47 -15.55
N LEU A 25 -9.22 4.83 -14.96
CA LEU A 25 -10.53 5.43 -14.67
C LEU A 25 -10.57 6.13 -13.30
N ILE A 26 -9.51 6.01 -12.50
CA ILE A 26 -9.43 6.54 -11.15
C ILE A 26 -8.53 7.78 -11.15
N PRO A 27 -8.99 8.94 -10.65
CA PRO A 27 -8.13 10.12 -10.54
C PRO A 27 -6.95 9.89 -9.58
N ASP A 28 -5.76 10.33 -9.98
CA ASP A 28 -4.61 10.41 -9.08
C ASP A 28 -4.70 11.68 -8.23
N GLU A 29 -5.29 11.56 -7.04
CA GLU A 29 -5.52 12.66 -6.10
C GLU A 29 -4.76 12.44 -4.79
N GLU A 30 -4.41 13.52 -4.11
CA GLU A 30 -3.81 13.45 -2.77
C GLU A 30 -4.84 12.96 -1.74
N VAL A 31 -4.43 11.95 -0.98
CA VAL A 31 -5.24 11.32 0.07
C VAL A 31 -4.42 11.15 1.34
N VAL A 32 -5.13 11.19 2.46
CA VAL A 32 -4.61 10.76 3.75
C VAL A 32 -5.09 9.34 3.99
N VAL A 33 -4.15 8.45 4.25
CA VAL A 33 -4.41 7.07 4.63
C VAL A 33 -4.30 6.96 6.14
N THR A 34 -5.30 6.36 6.76
CA THR A 34 -5.32 6.09 8.20
C THR A 34 -5.55 4.61 8.41
N ILE A 35 -4.69 3.98 9.21
CA ILE A 35 -4.75 2.56 9.56
C ILE A 35 -4.71 2.44 11.07
N THR A 36 -5.68 1.72 11.63
CA THR A 36 -5.76 1.45 13.06
C THR A 36 -5.06 0.14 13.41
N ARG A 37 -4.66 0.01 14.68
CA ARG A 37 -4.08 -1.23 15.21
C ARG A 37 -5.02 -2.42 15.05
N GLY A 38 -6.34 -2.19 15.15
CA GLY A 38 -7.36 -3.20 14.89
C GLY A 38 -7.53 -3.59 13.42
N GLY A 39 -6.65 -3.16 12.51
CA GLY A 39 -6.68 -3.55 11.10
C GLY A 39 -7.72 -2.82 10.26
N TYR A 40 -8.21 -1.65 10.68
CA TYR A 40 -9.13 -0.85 9.88
C TYR A 40 -8.36 0.20 9.11
N ALA A 41 -8.56 0.22 7.79
CA ALA A 41 -7.93 1.19 6.90
C ALA A 41 -8.98 2.00 6.15
N LYS A 42 -8.65 3.25 5.88
CA LYS A 42 -9.41 4.13 4.98
C LYS A 42 -8.48 5.08 4.25
N ARG A 43 -8.97 5.56 3.11
CA ARG A 43 -8.45 6.78 2.48
C ARG A 43 -9.45 7.91 2.69
N THR A 44 -8.95 9.11 2.91
CA THR A 44 -9.75 10.33 3.05
C THR A 44 -9.11 11.40 2.19
N LYS A 45 -9.89 12.09 1.36
CA LYS A 45 -9.37 13.20 0.54
C LYS A 45 -8.75 14.27 1.43
N THR A 46 -7.60 14.81 1.02
CA THR A 46 -6.84 15.80 1.82
C THR A 46 -7.67 17.04 2.16
N ASP A 47 -8.58 17.44 1.26
CA ASP A 47 -9.49 18.58 1.48
C ASP A 47 -10.38 18.43 2.72
N LEU A 48 -10.72 17.20 3.11
CA LEU A 48 -11.52 16.91 4.31
C LEU A 48 -10.69 17.01 5.60
N TYR A 49 -9.36 17.01 5.51
CA TYR A 49 -8.45 17.23 6.63
C TYR A 49 -8.05 18.70 6.79
N ARG A 50 -8.27 19.55 5.78
CA ARG A 50 -7.96 20.98 5.83
C ARG A 50 -8.93 21.70 6.79
N VAL A 51 -8.55 21.81 8.06
CA VAL A 51 -9.32 22.54 9.05
C VAL A 51 -9.07 24.04 8.98
N GLN A 52 -10.18 24.78 9.13
CA GLN A 52 -10.31 26.23 9.29
C GLN A 52 -9.27 26.87 10.23
N ASN A 53 -8.93 28.14 9.94
CA ASN A 53 -7.96 29.01 10.61
C ASN A 53 -7.87 28.90 12.15
N ARG A 54 -6.65 29.14 12.66
CA ARG A 54 -6.22 29.18 14.08
C ARG A 54 -7.35 29.50 15.08
N GLY A 55 -7.52 28.64 16.09
CA GLY A 55 -8.35 28.93 17.27
C GLY A 55 -9.23 27.78 17.75
N GLY A 56 -9.41 26.71 16.96
CA GLY A 56 -10.20 25.54 17.35
C GLY A 56 -9.39 24.52 18.16
N LYS A 57 -9.85 24.17 19.37
CA LYS A 57 -9.37 23.03 20.15
C LYS A 57 -9.46 21.74 19.31
N GLY A 58 -8.31 21.11 19.03
CA GLY A 58 -8.19 19.68 18.75
C GLY A 58 -9.01 19.14 17.57
N VAL A 59 -8.39 19.11 16.41
CA VAL A 59 -8.93 18.50 15.18
C VAL A 59 -8.90 16.97 15.35
N ARG A 60 -10.02 16.29 15.69
CA ARG A 60 -10.12 14.82 15.95
C ARG A 60 -10.06 13.93 14.69
N GLY A 61 -9.02 13.12 14.50
CA GLY A 61 -8.72 12.43 13.23
C GLY A 61 -9.49 11.15 12.90
N ALA A 62 -10.20 10.55 13.87
CA ALA A 62 -11.05 9.38 13.69
C ALA A 62 -11.96 9.18 14.93
N ALA A 63 -13.18 8.64 14.76
CA ALA A 63 -13.97 8.12 15.87
C ALA A 63 -13.58 6.65 16.10
N LEU A 64 -12.79 6.40 17.14
CA LEU A 64 -12.32 5.07 17.52
C LEU A 64 -13.38 4.40 18.44
N ARG A 65 -13.57 3.08 18.32
CA ARG A 65 -14.41 2.31 19.26
C ARG A 65 -13.52 1.69 20.34
N GLY A 66 -13.86 1.91 21.61
CA GLY A 66 -13.13 1.31 22.73
C GLY A 66 -11.67 1.78 22.78
N ASP A 67 -10.73 0.83 22.82
CA ASP A 67 -9.27 1.02 22.88
C ASP A 67 -8.57 0.97 21.49
N ASP A 68 -9.30 0.95 20.37
CA ASP A 68 -8.65 0.97 19.05
C ASP A 68 -7.93 2.31 18.84
N MET A 69 -6.72 2.30 18.29
CA MET A 69 -5.88 3.49 18.10
C MET A 69 -5.36 3.56 16.67
N VAL A 70 -5.18 4.79 16.17
CA VAL A 70 -4.48 5.01 14.90
C VAL A 70 -3.01 4.68 15.11
N ASP A 71 -2.51 3.73 14.32
CA ASP A 71 -1.12 3.26 14.39
C ASP A 71 -0.30 3.83 13.22
N HIS A 72 -0.91 3.94 12.03
CA HIS A 72 -0.30 4.59 10.87
C HIS A 72 -1.22 5.68 10.30
N MET A 73 -0.63 6.85 10.03
CA MET A 73 -1.30 7.96 9.35
C MET A 73 -0.29 8.70 8.49
N PHE A 74 -0.52 8.75 7.17
CA PHE A 74 0.38 9.40 6.22
C PHE A 74 -0.38 9.94 5.01
N SER A 75 0.18 10.96 4.36
CA SER A 75 -0.29 11.50 3.08
C SER A 75 0.36 10.76 1.92
N THR A 76 -0.41 10.45 0.89
CA THR A 76 0.05 9.78 -0.35
C THR A 76 -0.88 10.15 -1.50
N THR A 77 -0.73 9.54 -2.68
CA THR A 77 -1.69 9.67 -3.78
C THR A 77 -2.52 8.41 -3.96
N SER A 78 -3.69 8.54 -4.60
CA SER A 78 -4.59 7.42 -4.91
C SER A 78 -3.90 6.29 -5.68
N HIS A 79 -2.92 6.60 -6.54
CA HIS A 79 -2.21 5.63 -7.36
C HIS A 79 -0.97 5.03 -6.70
N HIS A 80 -0.52 5.55 -5.56
CA HIS A 80 0.61 4.96 -4.86
C HIS A 80 0.28 3.57 -4.29
N TRP A 81 1.30 2.73 -4.20
CA TRP A 81 1.23 1.44 -3.52
C TRP A 81 1.34 1.62 -2.00
N ILE A 82 0.56 0.85 -1.27
CA ILE A 82 0.65 0.69 0.17
C ILE A 82 1.10 -0.74 0.42
N LEU A 83 2.28 -0.88 1.01
CA LEU A 83 2.86 -2.14 1.43
C LEU A 83 2.53 -2.38 2.90
N PHE A 84 1.87 -3.50 3.19
CA PHE A 84 1.51 -3.94 4.53
C PHE A 84 2.44 -5.08 4.93
N PHE A 85 3.31 -4.82 5.88
CA PHE A 85 4.20 -5.82 6.45
C PHE A 85 3.55 -6.41 7.69
N THR A 86 3.47 -7.73 7.77
CA THR A 86 2.85 -8.41 8.92
C THR A 86 3.91 -8.93 9.89
N THR A 87 3.51 -9.15 11.14
CA THR A 87 4.34 -9.77 12.19
C THR A 87 4.87 -11.15 11.76
N ALA A 88 4.12 -11.87 10.92
CA ALA A 88 4.51 -13.14 10.31
C ALA A 88 5.51 -13.02 9.13
N GLY A 89 6.08 -11.83 8.89
CA GLY A 89 7.15 -11.65 7.91
C GLY A 89 6.66 -11.69 6.46
N ARG A 90 5.36 -11.46 6.22
CA ARG A 90 4.78 -11.34 4.89
C ARG A 90 4.60 -9.89 4.49
N VAL A 91 4.61 -9.64 3.19
CA VAL A 91 4.20 -8.35 2.62
C VAL A 91 2.99 -8.52 1.72
N TYR A 92 2.02 -7.65 1.91
CA TYR A 92 0.85 -7.49 1.07
C TYR A 92 0.88 -6.11 0.43
N ARG A 93 0.21 -5.96 -0.72
CA ARG A 93 0.13 -4.67 -1.40
C ARG A 93 -1.29 -4.34 -1.82
N ALA A 94 -1.63 -3.08 -1.73
CA ALA A 94 -2.82 -2.51 -2.35
C ALA A 94 -2.49 -1.12 -2.89
N LYS A 95 -3.14 -0.72 -3.98
CA LYS A 95 -3.18 0.68 -4.38
C LYS A 95 -4.00 1.47 -3.38
N ALA A 96 -3.63 2.71 -3.11
CA ALA A 96 -4.33 3.53 -2.14
C ALA A 96 -5.83 3.66 -2.48
N TYR A 97 -6.20 3.79 -3.77
CA TYR A 97 -7.60 3.84 -4.20
C TYR A 97 -8.43 2.60 -3.86
N GLN A 98 -7.80 1.44 -3.62
CA GLN A 98 -8.49 0.21 -3.22
C GLN A 98 -8.94 0.26 -1.76
N LEU A 99 -8.36 1.15 -0.94
CA LEU A 99 -8.87 1.41 0.39
C LEU A 99 -10.23 2.11 0.33
N PRO A 100 -11.15 1.79 1.24
CA PRO A 100 -12.46 2.42 1.25
C PRO A 100 -12.30 3.92 1.50
N GLU A 101 -12.95 4.71 0.64
CA GLU A 101 -13.06 6.15 0.83
C GLU A 101 -14.06 6.42 1.95
N ALA A 102 -13.61 7.12 3.00
CA ALA A 102 -14.48 7.41 4.12
C ALA A 102 -14.14 8.77 4.73
N GLY A 103 -15.16 9.39 5.35
CA GLY A 103 -15.01 10.64 6.07
C GLY A 103 -14.04 10.54 7.25
N ARG A 104 -13.63 11.70 7.75
CA ARG A 104 -12.64 11.83 8.82
C ARG A 104 -13.01 11.08 10.10
N ASP A 105 -14.29 11.06 10.47
CA ASP A 105 -14.75 10.37 11.67
C ASP A 105 -15.06 8.88 11.44
N ALA A 106 -15.15 8.42 10.20
CA ALA A 106 -15.49 7.03 9.89
C ALA A 106 -14.33 6.07 10.20
N LYS A 107 -14.65 4.81 10.49
CA LYS A 107 -13.63 3.79 10.81
C LYS A 107 -12.88 3.28 9.57
N GLY A 108 -13.52 3.28 8.42
CA GLY A 108 -13.01 2.56 7.24
C GLY A 108 -13.43 1.10 7.22
N GLY A 109 -12.78 0.32 6.36
CA GLY A 109 -13.00 -1.12 6.19
C GLY A 109 -11.84 -1.91 6.77
N HIS A 110 -12.10 -3.16 7.15
CA HIS A 110 -11.04 -4.03 7.67
C HIS A 110 -10.13 -4.50 6.54
N VAL A 111 -8.81 -4.38 6.72
CA VAL A 111 -7.82 -4.73 5.67
C VAL A 111 -7.87 -6.20 5.28
N ALA A 112 -8.27 -7.10 6.18
CA ALA A 112 -8.43 -8.52 5.85
C ALA A 112 -9.55 -8.79 4.82
N GLY A 113 -10.46 -7.83 4.59
CA GLY A 113 -11.43 -7.93 3.49
C GLY A 113 -10.84 -7.60 2.13
N LEU A 114 -9.69 -6.91 2.10
CA LEU A 114 -8.95 -6.54 0.88
C LEU A 114 -7.73 -7.45 0.66
N LEU A 115 -7.07 -7.85 1.75
CA LEU A 115 -5.81 -8.58 1.77
C LEU A 115 -6.04 -9.94 2.42
N SER A 116 -5.55 -11.01 1.80
CA SER A 116 -5.70 -12.38 2.32
C SER A 116 -4.67 -12.68 3.42
N PHE A 117 -4.82 -12.02 4.57
CA PHE A 117 -4.01 -12.28 5.77
C PHE A 117 -4.21 -13.72 6.25
N GLN A 118 -3.14 -14.32 6.76
CA GLN A 118 -3.27 -15.59 7.49
C GLN A 118 -3.92 -15.33 8.86
N PRO A 119 -4.47 -16.38 9.52
CA PRO A 119 -4.91 -16.28 10.91
C PRO A 119 -3.78 -15.71 11.79
N ASP A 120 -4.15 -14.87 12.76
CA ASP A 120 -3.26 -14.27 13.75
C ASP A 120 -2.19 -13.28 13.23
N GLU A 121 -2.20 -12.97 11.93
CA GLU A 121 -1.33 -11.93 11.38
C GLU A 121 -1.79 -10.53 11.79
N GLN A 122 -0.85 -9.75 12.31
CA GLN A 122 -1.04 -8.33 12.62
C GLN A 122 -0.13 -7.49 11.74
N ILE A 123 -0.55 -6.25 11.44
CA ILE A 123 0.29 -5.30 10.73
C ILE A 123 1.41 -4.86 11.67
N ALA A 124 2.66 -5.06 11.25
CA ALA A 124 3.85 -4.59 11.97
C ALA A 124 4.33 -3.24 11.43
N GLN A 125 4.24 -3.02 10.12
CA GLN A 125 4.68 -1.77 9.49
C GLN A 125 3.91 -1.53 8.19
N VAL A 126 3.75 -0.26 7.82
CA VAL A 126 3.13 0.15 6.56
C VAL A 126 4.02 1.17 5.85
N LEU A 127 4.29 0.94 4.57
CA LEU A 127 5.03 1.87 3.72
C LEU A 127 4.18 2.29 2.53
N ALA A 128 4.19 3.58 2.20
CA ALA A 128 3.64 4.08 0.95
C ALA A 128 4.77 4.34 -0.04
N ILE A 129 4.66 3.76 -1.24
CA ILE A 129 5.63 3.95 -2.33
C ILE A 129 4.92 4.36 -3.60
N ARG A 130 5.51 5.28 -4.35
CA ARG A 130 5.05 5.62 -5.69
C ARG A 130 5.16 4.43 -6.62
N ASP A 131 6.35 3.85 -6.64
CA ASP A 131 6.74 2.71 -7.46
C ASP A 131 7.87 1.93 -6.74
N TYR A 132 8.29 0.82 -7.35
CA TYR A 132 9.35 -0.03 -6.80
C TYR A 132 10.77 0.47 -7.14
N GLU A 133 10.89 1.62 -7.80
CA GLU A 133 12.16 2.29 -8.13
C GLU A 133 12.49 3.41 -7.13
N GLN A 134 11.53 3.82 -6.28
CA GLN A 134 11.67 4.86 -5.27
C GLN A 134 12.88 4.69 -4.35
N ALA A 135 13.30 3.45 -4.07
CA ALA A 135 14.52 3.15 -3.33
C ALA A 135 15.14 1.84 -3.84
N PRO A 136 16.48 1.69 -3.78
CA PRO A 136 17.13 0.47 -4.27
C PRO A 136 16.86 -0.74 -3.38
N TYR A 137 16.69 -0.54 -2.08
CA TYR A 137 16.53 -1.62 -1.11
C TYR A 137 15.40 -1.39 -0.11
N LEU A 138 14.89 -2.50 0.39
CA LEU A 138 14.07 -2.59 1.59
C LEU A 138 14.86 -3.36 2.65
N VAL A 139 14.90 -2.82 3.86
CA VAL A 139 15.44 -3.48 5.04
C VAL A 139 14.29 -3.90 5.94
N LEU A 140 14.36 -5.14 6.41
CA LEU A 140 13.46 -5.71 7.40
C LEU A 140 14.25 -6.03 8.66
N ALA A 141 13.65 -5.78 9.83
CA ALA A 141 14.23 -6.12 11.12
C ALA A 141 13.23 -6.91 11.97
N THR A 142 13.73 -7.93 12.67
CA THR A 142 12.94 -8.78 13.56
C THR A 142 13.24 -8.51 15.03
N LYS A 143 12.32 -8.94 15.89
CA LYS A 143 12.40 -8.82 17.35
C LYS A 143 13.64 -9.50 17.94
N LYS A 144 14.12 -10.57 17.33
CA LYS A 144 15.35 -11.27 17.74
C LYS A 144 16.63 -10.72 17.09
N GLY A 145 16.53 -9.60 16.37
CA GLY A 145 17.67 -8.90 15.78
C GLY A 145 18.13 -9.44 14.42
N LEU A 146 17.33 -10.29 13.76
CA LEU A 146 17.60 -10.66 12.37
C LEU A 146 17.29 -9.46 11.47
N VAL A 147 18.25 -9.09 10.62
CA VAL A 147 18.08 -8.04 9.62
C VAL A 147 18.23 -8.63 8.23
N LYS A 148 17.31 -8.26 7.33
CA LYS A 148 17.35 -8.67 5.92
C LYS A 148 17.25 -7.46 5.01
N LYS A 149 18.27 -7.26 4.17
CA LYS A 149 18.26 -6.29 3.07
C LYS A 149 17.97 -6.99 1.75
N THR A 150 16.95 -6.55 1.03
CA THR A 150 16.52 -7.11 -0.26
C THR A 150 16.26 -5.98 -1.25
N ARG A 151 16.31 -6.23 -2.56
CA ARG A 151 15.98 -5.20 -3.54
C ARG A 151 14.48 -4.89 -3.44
N LEU A 152 14.09 -3.62 -3.56
CA LEU A 152 12.68 -3.24 -3.46
C LEU A 152 11.85 -3.89 -4.58
N GLU A 153 12.40 -3.96 -5.79
CA GLU A 153 11.78 -4.58 -6.98
C GLU A 153 11.35 -6.04 -6.77
N ASP A 154 12.02 -6.79 -5.89
CA ASP A 154 11.70 -8.20 -5.61
C ASP A 154 10.31 -8.36 -4.95
N TYR A 155 9.75 -7.27 -4.41
CA TYR A 155 8.41 -7.23 -3.83
C TYR A 155 7.32 -6.85 -4.83
N ASN A 156 7.66 -6.55 -6.09
CA ASN A 156 6.69 -6.25 -7.15
C ASN A 156 5.99 -7.52 -7.65
N SER A 157 5.01 -8.00 -6.90
CA SER A 157 4.31 -9.27 -7.16
C SER A 157 2.79 -9.11 -7.26
N PRO A 158 2.12 -9.61 -8.32
CA PRO A 158 0.66 -9.54 -8.45
C PRO A 158 -0.11 -10.47 -7.52
N ARG A 159 0.57 -11.22 -6.65
CA ARG A 159 -0.03 -12.23 -5.78
C ARG A 159 -0.86 -11.58 -4.66
N GLN A 160 -2.17 -11.82 -4.67
CA GLN A 160 -3.09 -11.38 -3.61
C GLN A 160 -2.81 -12.03 -2.25
N ALA A 161 -2.26 -13.25 -2.26
CA ALA A 161 -1.85 -13.96 -1.04
C ALA A 161 -0.61 -13.34 -0.35
N GLY A 162 -0.03 -12.27 -0.91
CA GLY A 162 1.20 -11.67 -0.42
C GLY A 162 2.46 -12.46 -0.80
N VAL A 163 3.60 -11.90 -0.42
CA VAL A 163 4.94 -12.50 -0.61
C VAL A 163 5.58 -12.72 0.75
N ILE A 164 6.31 -13.82 0.91
CA ILE A 164 7.13 -14.04 2.11
C ILE A 164 8.34 -13.10 2.03
N ALA A 165 8.38 -12.12 2.93
CA ALA A 165 9.41 -11.09 2.94
C ALA A 165 10.63 -11.52 3.76
N ILE A 166 10.42 -12.24 4.86
CA ILE A 166 11.46 -12.84 5.71
C ILE A 166 10.97 -14.16 6.31
N ASN A 167 11.87 -15.12 6.52
CA ASN A 167 11.59 -16.34 7.25
C ASN A 167 12.26 -16.25 8.63
N PHE A 168 11.54 -16.68 9.66
CA PHE A 168 12.06 -16.72 11.02
C PHE A 168 12.84 -17.99 11.29
N ARG A 169 13.81 -17.90 12.21
CA ARG A 169 14.57 -19.06 12.71
C ARG A 169 13.98 -19.59 14.01
N ASP A 170 13.49 -18.68 14.84
CA ASP A 170 12.88 -18.97 16.13
C ASP A 170 11.35 -18.84 16.02
N GLU A 171 10.61 -19.69 16.75
CA GLU A 171 9.14 -19.70 16.70
C GLU A 171 8.51 -18.42 17.28
N ASP A 172 9.21 -17.75 18.21
CA ASP A 172 8.76 -16.51 18.88
C ASP A 172 9.33 -15.22 18.24
N ASP A 173 9.94 -15.31 17.05
CA ASP A 173 10.42 -14.14 16.32
C ASP A 173 9.32 -13.51 15.46
N GLU A 174 9.35 -12.19 15.36
CA GLU A 174 8.31 -11.41 14.69
C GLU A 174 8.99 -10.27 13.93
N LEU A 175 8.43 -9.90 12.78
CA LEU A 175 8.84 -8.67 12.12
C LEU A 175 8.42 -7.46 12.96
N ILE A 176 9.36 -6.55 13.23
CA ILE A 176 9.11 -5.32 14.01
C ILE A 176 9.26 -4.04 13.19
N GLY A 177 9.93 -4.11 12.03
CA GLY A 177 10.19 -2.91 11.23
C GLY A 177 10.52 -3.24 9.78
N ALA A 178 10.16 -2.29 8.92
CA ALA A 178 10.50 -2.28 7.51
C ALA A 178 10.80 -0.83 7.09
N GLU A 179 11.92 -0.61 6.41
CA GLU A 179 12.34 0.71 5.96
C GLU A 179 12.95 0.66 4.56
N LEU A 180 12.68 1.69 3.77
CA LEU A 180 13.34 1.91 2.47
C LEU A 180 14.72 2.49 2.72
N VAL A 181 15.74 1.96 2.06
CA VAL A 181 17.12 2.42 2.27
C VAL A 181 17.90 2.49 0.97
N THR A 182 18.90 3.36 1.01
CA THR A 182 19.99 3.49 0.03
C THR A 182 21.26 2.82 0.57
N PRO A 183 22.31 2.64 -0.25
CA PRO A 183 23.58 2.08 0.21
C PRO A 183 24.28 2.90 1.31
N ASP A 184 23.97 4.20 1.39
CA ASP A 184 24.67 5.17 2.24
C ASP A 184 23.96 5.42 3.58
N ASP A 185 22.80 4.80 3.79
CA ASP A 185 22.02 4.97 5.02
C ASP A 185 22.56 4.10 6.17
N ASP A 186 22.63 4.70 7.36
CA ASP A 186 22.92 3.99 8.60
C ASP A 186 21.65 3.42 9.22
N LEU A 187 21.74 2.19 9.75
CA LEU A 187 20.64 1.51 10.43
C LEU A 187 20.87 1.47 11.94
N LEU A 188 19.90 1.93 12.71
CA LEU A 188 19.90 1.81 14.16
C LEU A 188 18.78 0.87 14.62
N LEU A 189 19.16 -0.19 15.34
CA LEU A 189 18.24 -1.06 16.06
C LEU A 189 18.34 -0.76 17.55
N ILE A 190 17.19 -0.56 18.19
CA ILE A 190 17.05 -0.18 19.60
C ILE A 190 16.30 -1.29 20.34
#